data_AF-A0A2N0TP34-F1
#
_entry.id   AF-A0A2N0TP34-F1
#
_cell.length_a   1.000
_cell.length_b   1.000
_cell.length_c   1.000
_cell.angle_alpha   90.00
_cell.angle_beta   90.00
_cell.angle_gamma   90.00
#
_symmetry.space_group_name_H-M   'P 1'
#
loop_
_entity.id
_entity.type
_entity.pdbx_description
1 polymer ?
#
loop_
_entity_poly.entity_id
_entity_poly.type
_entity_poly.pdbx_seq_one_letter_code
_entity_poly.pdbx_strand_id
1 'polypeptide(L)'
;MKRIIFILTFFVCSFPMLAQDLDQYKYVIVPEEFEFSKEKNQFQLNALTKFLFEKYGFETLMKNEEKPADLQENYCLGLNAKVKDNSGLFVTKLVVQLEDCRGNIVYETQEGRSREKDYKTAHHEALRNAFSDIEELNYSFNPGEVSAAAPSSDKQPQAAEKAEVAQSEPETRAPEATEDVETPATAPTEQAEPAEVVVENPMIDNESAKELEFEKDGTSYFLEKSDSGYSFFQENSEEPFAVLAKSGGENSFLYKSLTRQGVAYFGEDGNLVVEYLNEENKSVKLVYKASASQ
;
A
#
# COMPACT_ATOMS: atom_id res chain seq x y z
N MET A 1 40.63 21.37 42.54
CA MET A 1 40.06 20.08 42.10
C MET A 1 38.60 19.92 42.58
N LYS A 2 37.69 20.79 42.12
CA LYS A 2 36.24 20.73 42.44
C LYS A 2 35.34 20.96 41.21
N ARG A 3 35.95 21.24 40.04
CA ARG A 3 35.25 21.48 38.77
C ARG A 3 35.27 20.29 37.81
N ILE A 4 36.05 19.24 38.13
CA ILE A 4 36.17 18.03 37.31
C ILE A 4 35.13 16.96 37.72
N ILE A 5 34.58 17.06 38.94
CA ILE A 5 33.62 16.08 39.48
C ILE A 5 32.22 16.26 38.86
N PHE A 6 31.92 17.43 38.26
CA PHE A 6 30.62 17.71 37.65
C PHE A 6 30.47 17.21 36.20
N ILE A 7 31.57 16.76 35.56
CA ILE A 7 31.52 16.25 34.18
C ILE A 7 31.34 14.72 34.14
N LEU A 8 31.57 14.03 35.27
CA LEU A 8 31.45 12.57 35.36
C LEU A 8 30.03 12.07 35.76
N THR A 9 29.08 12.98 35.97
CA THR A 9 27.72 12.63 36.44
C THR A 9 26.65 12.64 35.34
N PHE A 10 27.04 12.92 34.09
CA PHE A 10 26.11 12.96 32.95
C PHE A 10 26.10 11.68 32.09
N PHE A 11 26.72 10.58 32.57
CA PHE A 11 26.86 9.34 31.80
C PHE A 11 26.01 8.18 32.30
N VAL A 12 24.95 8.43 33.09
CA VAL A 12 24.14 7.33 33.65
C VAL A 12 22.66 7.72 33.66
N CYS A 13 22.00 7.55 32.51
CA CYS A 13 20.55 7.30 32.41
C CYS A 13 20.17 6.97 30.96
N SER A 14 20.90 6.03 30.33
CA SER A 14 20.31 5.28 29.22
C SER A 14 19.36 4.27 29.85
N PHE A 15 18.09 4.65 30.03
CA PHE A 15 17.06 3.65 30.31
C PHE A 15 17.03 2.70 29.09
N PRO A 16 17.34 1.40 29.23
CA PRO A 16 16.90 0.47 28.19
C PRO A 16 15.38 0.59 28.13
N MET A 17 14.86 1.07 27.00
CA MET A 17 13.46 0.82 26.65
C MET A 17 13.26 -0.68 26.86
N LEU A 18 12.32 -1.06 27.73
CA LEU A 18 11.91 -2.45 27.83
C LEU A 18 11.48 -2.87 26.43
N ALA A 19 12.27 -3.72 25.79
CA ALA A 19 11.80 -4.48 24.64
C ALA A 19 10.56 -5.23 25.15
N GLN A 20 9.39 -4.86 24.64
CA GLN A 20 8.21 -5.67 24.85
C GLN A 20 8.50 -7.03 24.22
N ASP A 21 8.23 -8.09 24.97
CA ASP A 21 8.50 -9.44 24.50
C ASP A 21 7.73 -9.68 23.19
N LEU A 22 8.46 -9.85 22.09
CA LEU A 22 7.85 -10.10 20.79
C LEU A 22 7.28 -11.51 20.70
N ASP A 23 7.69 -12.40 21.61
CA ASP A 23 7.29 -13.81 21.63
C ASP A 23 5.78 -14.01 21.80
N GLN A 24 5.05 -12.98 22.27
CA GLN A 24 3.58 -13.00 22.37
C GLN A 24 2.86 -12.85 21.02
N TYR A 25 3.55 -12.37 19.98
CA TYR A 25 2.98 -12.13 18.66
C TYR A 25 3.35 -13.25 17.70
N LYS A 26 2.35 -13.97 17.22
CA LYS A 26 2.56 -15.12 16.35
C LYS A 26 2.89 -14.72 14.91
N TYR A 27 2.25 -13.67 14.41
CA TYR A 27 2.27 -13.29 13.00
C TYR A 27 2.95 -11.95 12.74
N VAL A 28 3.62 -11.82 11.60
CA VAL A 28 4.07 -10.53 11.05
C VAL A 28 3.41 -10.29 9.69
N ILE A 29 2.62 -9.23 9.61
CA ILE A 29 1.88 -8.81 8.43
C ILE A 29 2.72 -7.79 7.66
N VAL A 30 3.16 -8.17 6.47
CA VAL A 30 3.97 -7.35 5.59
C VAL A 30 3.06 -6.65 4.57
N PRO A 31 3.13 -5.32 4.42
CA PRO A 31 2.34 -4.62 3.42
C PRO A 31 2.82 -4.98 2.01
N GLU A 32 1.99 -4.78 1.00
CA GLU A 32 2.42 -4.92 -0.40
C GLU A 32 3.29 -3.75 -0.87
N GLU A 33 3.22 -2.62 -0.17
CA GLU A 33 3.91 -1.36 -0.49
C GLU A 33 4.27 -0.66 0.81
N PHE A 34 5.52 -0.18 0.93
CA PHE A 34 5.92 0.65 2.06
C PHE A 34 5.59 2.12 1.82
N GLU A 35 5.47 2.92 2.88
CA GLU A 35 5.05 4.33 2.79
C GLU A 35 5.97 5.19 1.90
N PHE A 36 7.26 4.85 1.81
CA PHE A 36 8.23 5.54 0.96
C PHE A 36 8.30 4.97 -0.47
N SER A 37 7.73 3.79 -0.69
CA SER A 37 7.66 3.18 -2.02
C SER A 37 6.59 3.89 -2.85
N LYS A 38 6.85 3.97 -4.15
CA LYS A 38 5.93 4.51 -5.18
C LYS A 38 5.12 3.40 -5.85
N GLU A 39 5.56 2.16 -5.69
CA GLU A 39 4.98 0.97 -6.29
C GLU A 39 4.98 -0.19 -5.31
N LYS A 40 4.02 -1.10 -5.52
CA LYS A 40 3.97 -2.38 -4.80
C LYS A 40 5.29 -3.13 -4.99
N ASN A 41 5.84 -3.58 -3.87
CA ASN A 41 7.07 -4.34 -3.82
C ASN A 41 8.22 -3.65 -4.58
N GLN A 42 8.28 -2.32 -4.56
CA GLN A 42 9.36 -1.57 -5.20
C GLN A 42 10.71 -2.07 -4.70
N PHE A 43 11.64 -2.25 -5.66
CA PHE A 43 12.94 -2.87 -5.44
C PHE A 43 12.87 -4.28 -4.84
N GLN A 44 11.71 -4.92 -4.76
CA GLN A 44 11.44 -6.19 -4.07
C GLN A 44 11.58 -6.11 -2.54
N LEU A 45 11.42 -4.92 -1.93
CA LEU A 45 11.63 -4.75 -0.50
C LEU A 45 10.57 -5.45 0.36
N ASN A 46 9.31 -5.47 -0.07
CA ASN A 46 8.23 -6.13 0.67
C ASN A 46 8.44 -7.65 0.69
N ALA A 47 8.76 -8.24 -0.46
CA ALA A 47 9.11 -9.65 -0.57
C ALA A 47 10.39 -9.98 0.22
N LEU A 48 11.42 -9.12 0.15
CA LEU A 48 12.65 -9.30 0.94
C LEU A 48 12.37 -9.21 2.44
N THR A 49 11.51 -8.29 2.88
CA THR A 49 11.10 -8.15 4.29
C THR A 49 10.39 -9.41 4.77
N LYS A 50 9.43 -9.93 3.99
CA LYS A 50 8.74 -11.21 4.26
C LYS A 50 9.75 -12.34 4.44
N PHE A 51 10.62 -12.52 3.43
CA PHE A 51 11.66 -13.56 3.44
C PHE A 51 12.61 -13.44 4.65
N LEU A 52 13.03 -12.23 5.02
CA LEU A 52 13.94 -12.03 6.15
C LEU A 52 13.26 -12.36 7.49
N PHE A 53 12.01 -11.97 7.70
CA PHE A 53 11.26 -12.37 8.90
C PHE A 53 11.08 -13.89 8.99
N GLU A 54 10.72 -14.55 7.88
CA GLU A 54 10.61 -16.02 7.83
C GLU A 54 11.95 -16.70 8.14
N LYS A 55 13.04 -16.18 7.57
CA LYS A 55 14.40 -16.66 7.84
C LYS A 55 14.74 -16.63 9.33
N TYR A 56 14.21 -15.66 10.09
CA TYR A 56 14.45 -15.48 11.52
C TYR A 56 13.34 -16.05 12.41
N GLY A 57 12.48 -16.91 11.87
CA GLY A 57 11.55 -17.74 12.65
C GLY A 57 10.15 -17.16 12.85
N PHE A 58 9.84 -16.00 12.25
CA PHE A 58 8.50 -15.43 12.30
C PHE A 58 7.58 -16.09 11.28
N GLU A 59 6.31 -16.28 11.64
CA GLU A 59 5.25 -16.65 10.69
C GLU A 59 4.75 -15.37 10.02
N THR A 60 4.87 -15.27 8.69
CA THR A 60 4.58 -14.02 7.98
C THR A 60 3.47 -14.16 6.97
N LEU A 61 2.75 -13.06 6.76
CA LEU A 61 1.65 -12.98 5.79
C LEU A 61 1.79 -11.67 5.03
N MET A 62 1.54 -11.68 3.73
CA MET A 62 1.31 -10.42 3.01
C MET A 62 -0.07 -9.88 3.39
N LYS A 63 -0.23 -8.55 3.42
CA LYS A 63 -1.47 -7.89 3.85
C LYS A 63 -2.71 -8.30 3.05
N ASN A 64 -2.53 -8.70 1.80
CA ASN A 64 -3.56 -9.14 0.87
C ASN A 64 -3.87 -10.66 0.96
N GLU A 65 -3.06 -11.44 1.69
CA GLU A 65 -3.27 -12.88 1.88
C GLU A 65 -4.44 -13.13 2.85
N GLU A 66 -5.07 -14.30 2.71
CA GLU A 66 -6.11 -14.73 3.63
C GLU A 66 -5.51 -14.99 5.00
N LYS A 67 -6.09 -14.37 6.03
CA LYS A 67 -5.60 -14.50 7.41
C LYS A 67 -6.03 -15.84 8.01
N PRO A 68 -5.16 -16.56 8.73
CA PRO A 68 -5.54 -17.75 9.50
C PRO A 68 -6.68 -17.46 10.49
N ALA A 69 -7.47 -18.48 10.82
CA ALA A 69 -8.67 -18.33 11.65
C ALA A 69 -8.38 -17.72 13.03
N ASP A 70 -7.28 -18.10 13.68
CA ASP A 70 -6.86 -17.55 14.98
C ASP A 70 -6.49 -16.06 14.90
N LEU A 71 -5.86 -15.62 13.80
CA LEU A 71 -5.58 -14.20 13.56
C LEU A 71 -6.86 -13.40 13.23
N GLN A 72 -7.84 -14.03 12.59
CA GLN A 72 -9.16 -13.40 12.36
C GLN A 72 -9.94 -13.24 13.67
N GLU A 73 -9.88 -14.24 14.56
CA GLU A 73 -10.51 -14.20 15.88
C GLU A 73 -9.78 -13.24 16.84
N ASN A 74 -8.45 -13.19 16.78
CA ASN A 74 -7.62 -12.31 17.60
C ASN A 74 -6.58 -11.58 16.74
N TYR A 75 -6.96 -10.41 16.24
CA TYR A 75 -6.10 -9.56 15.41
C TYR A 75 -4.81 -9.10 16.11
N CYS A 76 -4.76 -9.13 17.45
CA CYS A 76 -3.58 -8.77 18.23
C CYS A 76 -2.50 -9.85 18.29
N LEU A 77 -2.75 -11.02 17.69
CA LEU A 77 -1.69 -12.01 17.43
C LEU A 77 -0.73 -11.58 16.32
N GLY A 78 -1.08 -10.56 15.54
CA GLY A 78 -0.27 -10.05 14.44
C GLY A 78 0.38 -8.70 14.72
N LEU A 79 1.62 -8.55 14.24
CA LEU A 79 2.34 -7.28 14.12
C LEU A 79 2.30 -6.78 12.69
N ASN A 80 2.11 -5.48 12.48
CA ASN A 80 2.27 -4.88 11.16
C ASN A 80 3.74 -4.46 10.97
N ALA A 81 4.37 -4.98 9.93
CA ALA A 81 5.72 -4.57 9.55
C ALA A 81 5.69 -3.25 8.77
N LYS A 82 6.52 -2.31 9.20
CA LYS A 82 6.79 -1.06 8.51
C LYS A 82 8.29 -0.94 8.24
N VAL A 83 8.63 -0.28 7.15
CA VAL A 83 10.01 0.12 6.87
C VAL A 83 10.00 1.62 6.65
N LYS A 84 10.81 2.35 7.42
CA LYS A 84 11.00 3.79 7.28
C LYS A 84 12.27 4.06 6.49
N ASP A 85 12.18 5.00 5.57
CA ASP A 85 13.30 5.50 4.82
C ASP A 85 13.82 6.82 5.43
N ASN A 86 15.02 6.74 6.02
CA ASN A 86 15.76 7.87 6.60
C ASN A 86 16.97 8.23 5.71
N SER A 87 16.92 7.89 4.43
CA SER A 87 18.02 8.11 3.49
C SER A 87 18.36 9.59 3.32
N GLY A 88 19.65 9.85 3.08
CA GLY A 88 20.15 11.15 2.67
C GLY A 88 20.75 11.09 1.27
N LEU A 89 21.28 12.21 0.80
CA LEU A 89 21.80 12.34 -0.58
C LEU A 89 22.88 11.32 -0.97
N PHE A 90 23.62 10.77 -0.01
CA PHE A 90 24.77 9.89 -0.26
C PHE A 90 24.70 8.53 0.46
N VAL A 91 23.66 8.29 1.25
CA VAL A 91 23.55 7.10 2.09
C VAL A 91 22.10 6.69 2.15
N THR A 92 21.83 5.45 1.74
CA THR A 92 20.51 4.84 1.92
C THR A 92 20.41 4.35 3.36
N LYS A 93 19.33 4.69 4.06
CA LYS A 93 19.10 4.26 5.44
C LYS A 93 17.68 3.76 5.63
N LEU A 94 17.54 2.53 6.11
CA LEU A 94 16.25 1.93 6.39
C LEU A 94 16.17 1.53 7.87
N VAL A 95 14.97 1.68 8.43
CA VAL A 95 14.63 1.27 9.79
C VAL A 95 13.39 0.38 9.73
N VAL A 96 13.43 -0.80 10.32
CA VAL A 96 12.29 -1.71 10.39
C VAL A 96 11.54 -1.48 11.70
N GLN A 97 10.21 -1.38 11.63
CA GLN A 97 9.33 -1.20 12.77
C GLN A 97 8.25 -2.27 12.79
N LEU A 98 7.91 -2.74 13.98
CA LEU A 98 6.78 -3.62 14.22
C LEU A 98 5.74 -2.88 15.05
N GLU A 99 4.53 -2.84 14.53
CA GLU A 99 3.40 -2.14 15.13
C GLU A 99 2.34 -3.13 15.62
N ASP A 100 1.90 -3.00 16.88
CA ASP A 100 0.81 -3.80 17.40
C ASP A 100 -0.52 -3.44 16.75
N CYS A 101 -1.51 -4.26 17.05
CA CYS A 101 -2.88 -4.12 16.61
C CYS A 101 -3.53 -2.76 16.99
N ARG A 102 -3.00 -2.06 18.00
CA ARG A 102 -3.47 -0.75 18.47
C ARG A 102 -2.70 0.43 17.86
N GLY A 103 -1.74 0.16 16.99
CA GLY A 103 -0.93 1.20 16.36
C GLY A 103 0.33 1.59 17.15
N ASN A 104 0.70 0.85 18.19
CA ASN A 104 1.91 1.13 18.96
C ASN A 104 3.12 0.46 18.34
N ILE A 105 4.21 1.20 18.16
CA ILE A 105 5.51 0.61 17.78
C ILE A 105 6.03 -0.17 18.99
N VAL A 106 6.06 -1.51 18.88
CA VAL A 106 6.55 -2.41 19.93
C VAL A 106 8.01 -2.79 19.73
N TYR A 107 8.52 -2.61 18.51
CA TYR A 107 9.91 -2.82 18.18
C TYR A 107 10.36 -1.92 17.03
N GLU A 108 11.60 -1.46 17.10
CA GLU A 108 12.26 -0.64 16.09
C GLU A 108 13.74 -1.01 16.04
N THR A 109 14.26 -1.31 14.85
CA THR A 109 15.67 -1.63 14.65
C THR A 109 16.54 -0.38 14.68
N GLN A 110 17.84 -0.56 14.85
CA GLN A 110 18.83 0.43 14.44
C GLN A 110 18.74 0.70 12.93
N GLU A 111 19.30 1.85 12.53
CA GLU A 111 19.41 2.22 11.12
C GLU A 111 20.34 1.25 10.38
N GLY A 112 19.78 0.46 9.47
CA GLY A 112 20.55 -0.23 8.45
C GLY A 112 20.99 0.76 7.37
N ARG A 113 22.24 0.68 6.93
CA ARG A 113 22.85 1.68 6.03
C ARG A 113 23.49 1.02 4.82
N SER A 114 23.44 1.70 3.68
CA SER A 114 24.23 1.38 2.49
C SER A 114 24.76 2.65 1.82
N ARG A 115 25.93 2.55 1.20
CA ARG A 115 26.56 3.61 0.40
C ARG A 115 26.64 3.25 -1.08
N GLU A 116 25.99 2.16 -1.47
CA GLU A 116 25.90 1.79 -2.87
C GLU A 116 25.15 2.84 -3.68
N LYS A 117 25.56 2.98 -4.94
CA LYS A 117 24.98 3.98 -5.84
C LYS A 117 23.74 3.49 -6.55
N ASP A 118 23.67 2.18 -6.80
CA ASP A 118 22.47 1.56 -7.36
C ASP A 118 21.36 1.52 -6.30
N TYR A 119 20.22 2.13 -6.60
CA TYR A 119 19.14 2.29 -5.62
C TYR A 119 18.62 0.96 -5.11
N LYS A 120 18.37 -0.02 -5.98
CA LYS A 120 17.86 -1.34 -5.58
C LYS A 120 18.84 -2.02 -4.64
N THR A 121 20.10 -2.06 -5.02
CA THR A 121 21.19 -2.67 -4.24
C THR A 121 21.35 -1.96 -2.89
N ALA A 122 21.31 -0.63 -2.88
CA ALA A 122 21.47 0.14 -1.66
C ALA A 122 20.32 -0.11 -0.66
N HIS A 123 19.08 -0.19 -1.13
CA HIS A 123 17.94 -0.51 -0.26
C HIS A 123 17.98 -1.97 0.22
N HIS A 124 18.41 -2.90 -0.63
CA HIS A 124 18.59 -4.30 -0.27
C HIS A 124 19.62 -4.50 0.83
N GLU A 125 20.76 -3.82 0.72
CA GLU A 125 21.82 -3.86 1.72
C GLU A 125 21.40 -3.15 3.00
N ALA A 126 20.83 -1.94 2.90
CA ALA A 126 20.33 -1.21 4.06
C ALA A 126 19.27 -2.01 4.82
N LEU A 127 18.33 -2.66 4.12
CA LEU A 127 17.30 -3.48 4.75
C LEU A 127 17.91 -4.69 5.47
N ARG A 128 18.83 -5.42 4.83
CA ARG A 128 19.50 -6.56 5.47
C ARG A 128 20.30 -6.14 6.70
N ASN A 129 20.97 -4.99 6.64
CA ASN A 129 21.70 -4.44 7.78
C ASN A 129 20.76 -4.04 8.94
N ALA A 130 19.55 -3.54 8.66
CA ALA A 130 18.56 -3.27 9.70
C ALA A 130 18.04 -4.56 10.35
N PHE A 131 17.93 -5.64 9.57
CA PHE A 131 17.48 -6.95 10.06
C PHE A 131 18.49 -7.69 10.94
N SER A 132 19.74 -7.23 11.04
CA SER A 132 20.70 -7.78 12.00
C SER A 132 20.20 -7.68 13.44
N ASP A 133 19.50 -6.58 13.79
CA ASP A 133 18.89 -6.44 15.11
C ASP A 133 17.76 -7.46 15.34
N ILE A 134 17.00 -7.80 14.29
CA ILE A 134 15.93 -8.81 14.37
C ILE A 134 16.52 -10.22 14.53
N GLU A 135 17.61 -10.51 13.84
CA GLU A 135 18.37 -11.75 13.99
C GLU A 135 18.86 -11.94 15.43
N GLU A 136 19.35 -10.87 16.06
CA GLU A 136 19.83 -10.88 17.44
C GLU A 136 18.73 -11.16 18.49
N LEU A 137 17.46 -10.93 18.16
CA LEU A 137 16.33 -11.25 19.04
C LEU A 137 16.21 -12.75 19.33
N ASN A 138 16.66 -13.61 18.41
CA ASN A 138 16.49 -15.07 18.50
C ASN A 138 15.02 -15.45 18.83
N TYR A 139 14.09 -14.81 18.13
CA TYR A 139 12.64 -14.91 18.38
C TYR A 139 12.16 -16.37 18.46
N SER A 140 11.28 -16.64 19.41
CA SER A 140 10.58 -17.91 19.53
C SER A 140 9.18 -17.69 20.08
N PHE A 141 8.16 -18.02 19.30
CA PHE A 141 6.78 -17.81 19.72
C PHE A 141 6.45 -18.51 21.05
N ASN A 142 6.04 -17.73 22.06
CA ASN A 142 5.59 -18.18 23.37
C ASN A 142 4.15 -17.68 23.62
N PRO A 143 3.12 -18.55 23.55
CA PRO A 143 1.71 -18.16 23.68
C PRO A 143 1.30 -17.68 25.10
N GLY A 144 2.27 -17.42 25.99
CA GLY A 144 2.07 -17.24 27.43
C GLY A 144 1.66 -15.85 27.90
N GLU A 145 1.77 -14.79 27.09
CA GLU A 145 1.57 -13.41 27.58
C GLU A 145 0.80 -12.52 26.61
N VAL A 146 -0.40 -12.91 26.18
CA VAL A 146 -1.34 -11.91 25.62
C VAL A 146 -1.84 -11.06 26.79
N SER A 147 -1.10 -9.99 27.11
CA SER A 147 -1.47 -9.03 28.14
C SER A 147 -2.72 -8.27 27.71
N ALA A 148 -3.87 -8.76 28.16
CA ALA A 148 -5.14 -8.09 28.11
C ALA A 148 -5.09 -6.82 28.99
N ALA A 149 -4.48 -5.75 28.49
CA ALA A 149 -4.72 -4.40 28.98
C ALA A 149 -6.05 -3.90 28.38
N ALA A 150 -7.16 -4.51 28.82
CA ALA A 150 -8.48 -3.91 28.72
C ALA A 150 -8.71 -3.05 29.97
N PRO A 151 -8.96 -1.73 29.85
CA PRO A 151 -9.49 -0.99 30.97
C PRO A 151 -10.94 -1.43 31.20
N SER A 152 -11.17 -2.08 32.34
CA SER A 152 -12.47 -2.28 32.93
C SER A 152 -13.17 -0.94 33.11
N SER A 153 -14.31 -0.75 32.44
CA SER A 153 -15.23 0.34 32.71
C SER A 153 -16.56 -0.25 33.17
N ASP A 154 -16.56 -0.68 34.42
CA ASP A 154 -17.77 -0.74 35.25
C ASP A 154 -18.16 0.70 35.60
N LYS A 155 -19.15 1.25 34.90
CA LYS A 155 -20.08 2.23 35.47
C LYS A 155 -21.32 2.41 34.61
N GLN A 156 -22.39 1.76 35.04
CA GLN A 156 -23.76 2.22 34.81
C GLN A 156 -23.98 3.57 35.53
N PRO A 157 -24.79 4.47 34.95
CA PRO A 157 -26.03 4.86 35.62
C PRO A 157 -27.28 4.83 34.71
N GLN A 158 -28.40 4.53 35.37
CA GLN A 158 -29.80 4.42 34.92
C GLN A 158 -30.52 5.76 34.66
N ALA A 159 -31.70 5.62 34.01
CA ALA A 159 -32.91 6.48 33.99
C ALA A 159 -33.00 7.54 32.87
N ALA A 160 -34.12 7.80 32.18
CA ALA A 160 -35.53 7.32 32.17
C ALA A 160 -36.14 7.75 30.80
N GLU A 161 -36.86 6.87 30.08
CA GLU A 161 -38.33 6.81 29.95
C GLU A 161 -39.03 7.88 29.05
N LYS A 162 -39.59 7.36 27.94
CA LYS A 162 -40.88 7.66 27.26
C LYS A 162 -41.13 8.96 26.49
N ALA A 163 -41.33 8.81 25.18
CA ALA A 163 -42.59 9.19 24.52
C ALA A 163 -42.80 8.35 23.25
N GLU A 164 -43.98 7.75 23.16
CA GLU A 164 -44.51 6.85 22.13
C GLU A 164 -45.72 7.55 21.48
N VAL A 165 -45.83 7.55 20.15
CA VAL A 165 -47.08 7.53 19.36
C VAL A 165 -46.68 7.00 17.95
N ALA A 166 -46.93 5.73 17.58
CA ALA A 166 -48.11 5.19 16.87
C ALA A 166 -48.55 6.04 15.63
N GLN A 167 -49.03 5.55 14.49
CA GLN A 167 -49.20 4.26 13.82
C GLN A 167 -49.91 4.62 12.50
N SER A 168 -49.52 4.06 11.35
CA SER A 168 -50.45 3.78 10.25
C SER A 168 -49.78 2.98 9.14
N GLU A 169 -50.07 1.68 9.14
CA GLU A 169 -50.20 0.85 7.94
C GLU A 169 -51.49 1.29 7.19
N PRO A 170 -51.61 1.09 5.88
CA PRO A 170 -52.22 -0.18 5.46
C PRO A 170 -51.63 -0.82 4.18
N GLU A 171 -51.68 -2.14 4.27
CA GLU A 171 -51.70 -3.24 3.33
C GLU A 171 -52.35 -3.11 1.92
N THR A 172 -52.00 -4.13 1.11
CA THR A 172 -52.71 -4.78 -0.03
C THR A 172 -52.55 -4.20 -1.45
N ARG A 173 -51.89 -4.93 -2.38
CA ARG A 173 -52.49 -6.04 -3.18
C ARG A 173 -51.56 -6.45 -4.35
N ALA A 174 -51.38 -7.75 -4.53
CA ALA A 174 -50.87 -8.39 -5.75
C ALA A 174 -51.88 -8.29 -6.92
N PRO A 175 -51.49 -8.63 -8.16
CA PRO A 175 -51.92 -9.94 -8.64
C PRO A 175 -50.85 -10.74 -9.40
N GLU A 176 -51.02 -12.05 -9.32
CA GLU A 176 -50.43 -13.12 -10.14
C GLU A 176 -50.82 -13.05 -11.62
N ALA A 177 -50.01 -13.72 -12.46
CA ALA A 177 -50.39 -14.74 -13.49
C ALA A 177 -49.41 -14.66 -14.70
N THR A 178 -48.38 -15.51 -14.77
CA THR A 178 -48.28 -16.79 -15.52
C THR A 178 -48.24 -16.67 -17.04
N GLU A 179 -47.13 -17.09 -17.67
CA GLU A 179 -47.17 -18.18 -18.67
C GLU A 179 -45.79 -18.82 -18.86
N ASP A 180 -45.80 -20.15 -18.83
CA ASP A 180 -44.75 -21.12 -19.08
C ASP A 180 -44.15 -21.05 -20.49
N VAL A 181 -42.87 -21.42 -20.64
CA VAL A 181 -42.44 -22.43 -21.63
C VAL A 181 -41.25 -23.23 -21.06
N GLU A 182 -41.40 -24.55 -21.14
CA GLU A 182 -40.54 -25.63 -20.67
C GLU A 182 -39.13 -25.73 -21.33
N THR A 183 -38.15 -26.13 -20.50
CA THR A 183 -37.06 -27.16 -20.59
C THR A 183 -36.74 -27.89 -21.92
N PRO A 184 -35.64 -28.69 -22.07
CA PRO A 184 -34.47 -29.00 -21.19
C PRO A 184 -33.09 -29.16 -21.89
N ALA A 185 -31.99 -29.26 -21.11
CA ALA A 185 -30.97 -30.33 -21.24
C ALA A 185 -29.77 -30.17 -20.27
N THR A 186 -29.75 -31.04 -19.25
CA THR A 186 -28.66 -31.96 -18.83
C THR A 186 -27.20 -31.49 -18.65
N ALA A 187 -26.74 -31.65 -17.39
CA ALA A 187 -25.40 -31.81 -16.77
C ALA A 187 -24.26 -32.44 -17.62
N PRO A 188 -22.94 -32.41 -17.23
CA PRO A 188 -22.43 -32.41 -15.85
C PRO A 188 -21.11 -31.65 -15.52
N THR A 189 -20.82 -31.76 -14.23
CA THR A 189 -19.72 -31.38 -13.34
C THR A 189 -18.28 -31.74 -13.76
N GLU A 190 -17.32 -30.95 -13.23
CA GLU A 190 -16.05 -31.38 -12.58
C GLU A 190 -14.72 -31.36 -13.36
N GLN A 191 -13.74 -30.66 -12.73
CA GLN A 191 -12.28 -30.76 -12.77
C GLN A 191 -11.47 -30.27 -13.99
N ALA A 192 -10.72 -29.17 -13.76
CA ALA A 192 -9.35 -28.98 -14.26
C ALA A 192 -8.58 -28.01 -13.34
N GLU A 193 -7.35 -28.40 -12.97
CA GLU A 193 -6.37 -27.67 -12.16
C GLU A 193 -6.00 -26.28 -12.72
N PRO A 194 -5.59 -25.30 -11.89
CA PRO A 194 -4.98 -24.09 -12.41
C PRO A 194 -3.51 -24.37 -12.75
N ALA A 195 -3.19 -24.35 -14.04
CA ALA A 195 -1.82 -24.26 -14.54
C ALA A 195 -1.22 -22.89 -14.21
N GLU A 196 0.00 -22.90 -13.68
CA GLU A 196 0.85 -21.73 -13.49
C GLU A 196 1.09 -21.02 -14.83
N VAL A 197 0.75 -19.72 -14.91
CA VAL A 197 1.22 -18.85 -15.99
C VAL A 197 2.33 -17.98 -15.44
N VAL A 198 3.56 -18.42 -15.69
CA VAL A 198 4.76 -17.61 -15.64
C VAL A 198 4.62 -16.53 -16.70
N VAL A 199 4.42 -15.27 -16.31
CA VAL A 199 4.57 -14.14 -17.22
C VAL A 199 6.04 -13.75 -17.20
N GLU A 200 6.79 -14.34 -18.14
CA GLU A 200 8.08 -13.80 -18.55
C GLU A 200 7.89 -12.39 -19.11
N ASN A 201 8.84 -11.55 -18.74
CA ASN A 201 9.01 -10.19 -19.21
C ASN A 201 9.44 -10.19 -20.69
N PRO A 202 8.67 -9.67 -21.65
CA PRO A 202 9.21 -9.40 -22.98
C PRO A 202 9.70 -7.96 -23.01
N MET A 203 11.00 -7.81 -23.19
CA MET A 203 11.60 -6.57 -23.65
C MET A 203 10.94 -6.12 -24.96
N ILE A 204 10.58 -4.84 -25.01
CA ILE A 204 10.66 -3.89 -26.13
C ILE A 204 10.78 -4.53 -27.54
N ASP A 205 9.73 -4.39 -28.35
CA ASP A 205 9.86 -4.22 -29.79
C ASP A 205 9.12 -2.95 -30.20
N ASN A 206 9.86 -2.07 -30.89
CA ASN A 206 9.50 -0.72 -31.27
C ASN A 206 8.78 -0.75 -32.63
N GLU A 207 7.46 -0.48 -32.64
CA GLU A 207 6.75 -0.17 -33.88
C GLU A 207 5.63 0.88 -33.65
N SER A 208 5.99 2.14 -33.90
CA SER A 208 5.14 3.28 -34.28
C SER A 208 3.74 3.34 -33.67
N ALA A 209 3.66 3.63 -32.38
CA ALA A 209 2.45 4.16 -31.77
C ALA A 209 2.30 5.63 -32.17
N LYS A 210 1.14 6.00 -32.75
CA LYS A 210 0.86 7.37 -33.18
C LYS A 210 1.07 8.37 -32.03
N GLU A 211 2.12 9.18 -32.16
CA GLU A 211 2.53 10.18 -31.18
C GLU A 211 1.60 11.40 -31.26
N LEU A 212 0.97 11.74 -30.13
CA LEU A 212 0.26 13.01 -29.98
C LEU A 212 1.14 13.93 -29.15
N GLU A 213 1.51 15.08 -29.71
CA GLU A 213 2.40 16.05 -29.08
C GLU A 213 1.64 17.17 -28.38
N PHE A 214 2.13 17.57 -27.21
CA PHE A 214 1.56 18.65 -26.41
C PHE A 214 2.65 19.55 -25.82
N GLU A 215 2.30 20.81 -25.53
CA GLU A 215 3.15 21.75 -24.82
C GLU A 215 2.45 22.29 -23.58
N LYS A 216 3.22 22.44 -22.50
CA LYS A 216 2.78 23.15 -21.31
C LYS A 216 3.97 23.81 -20.62
N ASP A 217 3.84 25.10 -20.30
CA ASP A 217 4.85 25.89 -19.57
C ASP A 217 6.27 25.80 -20.20
N GLY A 218 6.34 25.76 -21.54
CA GLY A 218 7.61 25.64 -22.29
C GLY A 218 8.25 24.26 -22.26
N THR A 219 7.54 23.24 -21.79
CA THR A 219 7.95 21.83 -21.78
C THR A 219 7.08 21.04 -22.75
N SER A 220 7.69 20.24 -23.62
CA SER A 220 6.97 19.37 -24.55
C SER A 220 6.69 18.00 -23.93
N TYR A 221 5.58 17.40 -24.34
CA TYR A 221 5.08 16.13 -23.86
C TYR A 221 4.50 15.35 -25.03
N PHE A 222 4.48 14.02 -24.92
CA PHE A 222 3.90 13.17 -25.95
C PHE A 222 3.17 11.97 -25.37
N LEU A 223 2.12 11.53 -26.06
CA LEU A 223 1.40 10.30 -25.74
C LEU A 223 1.79 9.19 -26.70
N GLU A 224 2.16 8.05 -26.15
CA GLU A 224 2.27 6.79 -26.89
C GLU A 224 1.05 5.93 -26.62
N LYS A 225 0.46 5.36 -27.68
CA LYS A 225 -0.67 4.46 -27.56
C LYS A 225 -0.24 3.10 -27.02
N SER A 226 -1.00 2.56 -26.07
CA SER A 226 -0.86 1.20 -25.55
C SER A 226 -2.19 0.43 -25.65
N ASP A 227 -2.16 -0.88 -25.38
CA ASP A 227 -3.37 -1.72 -25.43
C ASP A 227 -4.47 -1.25 -24.45
N SER A 228 -4.05 -0.68 -23.31
CA SER A 228 -4.93 -0.22 -22.23
C SER A 228 -5.25 1.28 -22.25
N GLY A 229 -4.68 2.06 -23.18
CA GLY A 229 -4.90 3.50 -23.30
C GLY A 229 -3.69 4.24 -23.88
N TYR A 230 -3.07 5.11 -23.08
CA TYR A 230 -1.86 5.84 -23.45
C TYR A 230 -0.85 5.94 -22.31
N SER A 231 0.42 5.87 -22.65
CA SER A 231 1.55 6.26 -21.80
C SER A 231 1.91 7.71 -22.09
N PHE A 232 2.09 8.54 -21.06
CA PHE A 232 2.32 9.97 -21.19
C PHE A 232 3.72 10.35 -20.75
N PHE A 233 4.50 10.89 -21.67
CA PHE A 233 5.91 11.18 -21.53
C PHE A 233 6.17 12.69 -21.56
N GLN A 234 7.26 13.07 -20.92
CA GLN A 234 7.88 14.38 -21.11
C GLN A 234 9.01 14.23 -22.13
N GLU A 235 9.23 15.25 -22.97
CA GLU A 235 10.33 15.27 -23.93
C GLU A 235 11.67 15.00 -23.23
N ASN A 236 12.47 14.09 -23.81
CA ASN A 236 13.74 13.58 -23.26
C ASN A 236 13.62 12.67 -22.02
N SER A 237 12.44 12.10 -21.74
CA SER A 237 12.27 11.06 -20.72
C SER A 237 12.02 9.70 -21.38
N GLU A 238 12.80 8.68 -20.97
CA GLU A 238 12.63 7.29 -21.43
C GLU A 238 11.45 6.58 -20.72
N GLU A 239 10.93 7.16 -19.63
CA GLU A 239 9.84 6.59 -18.83
C GLU A 239 8.61 7.51 -18.84
N PRO A 240 7.39 6.97 -18.91
CA PRO A 240 6.18 7.80 -18.86
C PRO A 240 5.97 8.33 -17.44
N PHE A 241 5.69 9.62 -17.30
CA PHE A 241 5.41 10.24 -16.00
C PHE A 241 3.94 10.03 -15.56
N ALA A 242 3.06 9.65 -16.50
CA ALA A 242 1.67 9.34 -16.24
C ALA A 242 1.11 8.33 -17.25
N VAL A 243 -0.02 7.72 -16.89
CA VAL A 243 -0.78 6.80 -17.74
C VAL A 243 -2.22 7.28 -17.84
N LEU A 244 -2.80 7.17 -19.02
CA LEU A 244 -4.20 7.43 -19.32
C LEU A 244 -4.86 6.09 -19.69
N ALA A 245 -5.51 5.45 -18.73
CA ALA A 245 -6.21 4.18 -18.97
C ALA A 245 -7.63 4.43 -19.51
N LYS A 246 -8.09 3.63 -20.47
CA LYS A 246 -9.47 3.74 -20.98
C LYS A 246 -10.47 3.55 -19.84
N SER A 247 -11.34 4.54 -19.65
CA SER A 247 -12.53 4.39 -18.81
C SER A 247 -13.68 3.83 -19.65
N GLY A 248 -14.68 3.21 -19.02
CA GLY A 248 -15.85 2.67 -19.74
C GLY A 248 -16.71 3.71 -20.45
N GLY A 249 -16.44 5.01 -20.26
CA GLY A 249 -17.09 6.11 -20.96
C GLY A 249 -16.37 6.50 -22.26
N GLU A 250 -17.14 6.76 -23.32
CA GLU A 250 -16.62 7.23 -24.60
C GLU A 250 -15.93 8.59 -24.40
N ASN A 251 -14.61 8.66 -24.60
CA ASN A 251 -13.80 9.88 -24.56
C ASN A 251 -13.33 10.41 -23.18
N SER A 252 -13.30 9.57 -22.14
CA SER A 252 -12.63 9.88 -20.88
C SER A 252 -11.64 8.80 -20.46
N PHE A 253 -10.52 9.21 -19.88
CA PHE A 253 -9.44 8.35 -19.42
C PHE A 253 -9.25 8.51 -17.92
N LEU A 254 -8.94 7.40 -17.24
CA LEU A 254 -8.43 7.46 -15.89
C LEU A 254 -6.97 7.93 -15.97
N TYR A 255 -6.69 9.09 -15.39
CA TYR A 255 -5.35 9.65 -15.32
C TYR A 255 -4.68 9.23 -14.02
N LYS A 256 -3.48 8.65 -14.12
CA LYS A 256 -2.64 8.32 -12.97
C LYS A 256 -1.20 8.74 -13.24
N SER A 257 -0.67 9.59 -12.37
CA SER A 257 0.76 9.95 -12.29
C SER A 257 1.28 9.60 -10.90
N LEU A 258 2.57 9.83 -10.67
CA LEU A 258 3.19 9.64 -9.35
C LEU A 258 2.53 10.46 -8.23
N THR A 259 1.97 11.63 -8.55
CA THR A 259 1.48 12.59 -7.53
C THR A 259 -0.01 12.90 -7.63
N ARG A 260 -0.67 12.45 -8.71
CA ARG A 260 -2.06 12.86 -9.02
C ARG A 260 -2.83 11.72 -9.66
N GLN A 261 -4.08 11.59 -9.25
CA GLN A 261 -5.07 10.72 -9.87
C GLN A 261 -6.30 11.54 -10.22
N GLY A 262 -6.89 11.28 -11.37
CA GLY A 262 -8.00 12.07 -11.86
C GLY A 262 -8.57 11.54 -13.15
N VAL A 263 -9.23 12.42 -13.89
CA VAL A 263 -9.81 12.12 -15.20
C VAL A 263 -9.09 12.96 -16.24
N ALA A 264 -8.67 12.32 -17.32
CA ALA A 264 -8.14 13.00 -18.50
C ALA A 264 -9.12 12.89 -19.66
N TYR A 265 -9.22 13.92 -20.49
CA TYR A 265 -10.04 13.93 -21.70
C TYR A 265 -9.46 14.90 -22.73
N PHE A 266 -9.75 14.66 -24.01
CA PHE A 266 -9.38 15.57 -25.08
C PHE A 266 -10.50 16.59 -25.30
N GLY A 267 -10.17 17.88 -25.26
CA GLY A 267 -11.08 18.96 -25.61
C GLY A 267 -11.39 19.00 -27.10
N GLU A 268 -12.44 19.73 -27.49
CA GLU A 268 -12.79 19.96 -28.90
C GLU A 268 -11.67 20.67 -29.69
N ASP A 269 -10.81 21.39 -28.98
CA ASP A 269 -9.61 22.06 -29.48
C ASP A 269 -8.39 21.12 -29.62
N GLY A 270 -8.55 19.83 -29.31
CA GLY A 270 -7.48 18.82 -29.32
C GLY A 270 -6.58 18.83 -28.09
N ASN A 271 -6.77 19.78 -27.16
CA ASN A 271 -5.94 19.88 -25.97
C ASN A 271 -6.23 18.72 -25.00
N LEU A 272 -5.19 18.22 -24.34
CA LEU A 272 -5.35 17.24 -23.28
C LEU A 272 -5.63 17.97 -21.96
N VAL A 273 -6.79 17.69 -21.36
CA VAL A 273 -7.20 18.24 -20.07
C VAL A 273 -7.15 17.15 -19.01
N VAL A 274 -6.52 17.43 -17.87
CA VAL A 274 -6.47 16.55 -16.70
C VAL A 274 -7.14 17.25 -15.52
N GLU A 275 -8.19 16.65 -14.98
CA GLU A 275 -8.92 17.12 -13.82
C GLU A 275 -8.66 16.20 -12.62
N TYR A 276 -8.21 16.76 -11.49
CA TYR A 276 -7.89 16.01 -10.27
C TYR A 276 -8.28 16.80 -9.02
N LEU A 277 -8.41 16.13 -7.88
CA LEU A 277 -8.64 16.78 -6.59
C LEU A 277 -7.30 17.10 -5.93
N ASN A 278 -7.12 18.34 -5.45
CA ASN A 278 -5.98 18.71 -4.64
C ASN A 278 -6.16 18.27 -3.16
N GLU A 279 -5.17 18.55 -2.31
CA GLU A 279 -5.18 18.20 -0.88
C GLU A 279 -6.35 18.81 -0.09
N GLU A 280 -6.96 19.88 -0.59
CA GLU A 280 -8.15 20.51 -0.02
C GLU A 280 -9.46 19.92 -0.57
N ASN A 281 -9.40 18.82 -1.33
CA ASN A 281 -10.51 18.20 -2.05
C ASN A 281 -11.18 19.14 -3.07
N LYS A 282 -10.45 20.11 -3.62
CA LYS A 282 -10.93 21.00 -4.69
C LYS A 282 -10.49 20.49 -6.05
N SER A 283 -11.41 20.54 -7.02
CA SER A 283 -11.08 20.21 -8.41
C SER A 283 -10.11 21.22 -9.01
N VAL A 284 -9.05 20.71 -9.64
CA VAL A 284 -8.01 21.47 -10.34
C VAL A 284 -7.88 20.90 -11.76
N LYS A 285 -7.78 21.80 -12.74
CA LYS A 285 -7.59 21.45 -14.15
C LYS A 285 -6.19 21.79 -14.64
N LEU A 286 -5.54 20.85 -15.29
CA LEU A 286 -4.30 21.03 -16.03
C LEU A 286 -4.62 20.92 -17.52
N VAL A 287 -4.12 21.84 -18.32
CA VAL A 287 -4.30 21.83 -19.77
C VAL A 287 -2.94 21.72 -20.43
N TYR A 288 -2.78 20.71 -21.27
CA TYR A 288 -1.65 20.51 -22.16
C TYR A 288 -2.10 20.85 -23.57
N LYS A 289 -1.47 21.84 -24.18
CA LYS A 289 -1.93 22.37 -25.47
C LYS A 289 -1.45 21.46 -26.58
N ALA A 290 -2.33 21.03 -27.47
CA ALA A 290 -1.92 20.25 -28.64
C ALA A 290 -0.99 21.09 -29.51
N SER A 291 0.17 20.53 -29.85
CA SER A 291 1.05 21.12 -30.84
C SER A 291 0.40 20.97 -32.21
N ALA A 292 0.30 22.07 -32.97
CA ALA A 292 -0.18 21.98 -34.35
C ALA A 292 0.81 21.13 -35.16
N SER A 293 0.41 19.92 -35.56
CA SER A 293 1.20 19.12 -36.49
C SER A 293 1.48 19.95 -37.75
N GLN A 294 2.76 20.24 -38.02
CA GLN A 294 3.21 20.73 -39.32
C GLN A 294 3.28 19.58 -40.31
#